data_AF-A0A7C5IPQ9-F1
#
_entry.id   AF-A0A7C5IPQ9-F1
#
_cell.length_a   1.000
_cell.length_b   1.000
_cell.length_c   1.000
_cell.angle_alpha   90.00
_cell.angle_beta   90.00
_cell.angle_gamma   90.00
#
_symmetry.space_group_name_H-M   'P 1'
#
loop_
_entity.id
_entity.type
_entity.pdbx_description
1 polymer ?
#
loop_
_entity_poly.entity_id
_entity_poly.type
_entity_poly.pdbx_seq_one_letter_code
_entity_poly.pdbx_strand_id
1 'polypeptide(L)'
;MLWLLFIVAILYIAALAVLLIGQNWPTGAISPPGPASSPDEDFIRISVIVAARNEAENLPQLLAGLQKQDFSGDYEVILVLDRCTDGSQALVQDYAAGTLRLRVLQIAETPPNWS
;
A
#
# COMPACT_ATOMS: atom_id res chain seq x y z
N MET A 1 -38.77 10.42 22.33
CA MET A 1 -37.94 9.20 22.28
C MET A 1 -37.59 8.78 20.85
N LEU A 2 -38.57 8.47 19.99
CA LEU A 2 -38.34 8.00 18.60
C LEU A 2 -37.55 8.99 17.71
N TRP A 3 -37.85 10.29 17.79
CA TRP A 3 -37.12 11.32 17.02
C TRP A 3 -35.63 11.39 17.32
N LEU A 4 -35.24 11.16 18.59
CA LEU A 4 -33.83 11.13 18.98
C LEU A 4 -33.10 9.96 18.32
N LEU A 5 -33.75 8.80 18.23
CA LEU A 5 -33.18 7.62 17.58
C LEU A 5 -32.97 7.83 16.08
N PHE A 6 -33.91 8.50 15.40
CA PHE A 6 -33.75 8.84 13.97
C PHE A 6 -32.60 9.81 13.74
N ILE A 7 -32.43 10.82 14.60
CA ILE A 7 -31.31 11.76 14.50
C ILE A 7 -29.98 11.04 14.67
N VAL A 8 -29.86 10.19 15.70
CA VAL A 8 -28.64 9.39 15.94
C VAL A 8 -28.35 8.45 14.77
N ALA A 9 -29.36 7.77 14.22
CA ALA A 9 -29.21 6.88 13.07
C ALA A 9 -28.74 7.63 11.81
N ILE A 10 -29.31 8.81 11.54
CA ILE A 10 -28.90 9.66 10.40
C ILE A 10 -27.44 10.12 10.57
N LEU A 11 -27.06 10.57 11.75
CA LEU A 11 -25.68 10.98 12.04
C LEU A 11 -24.69 9.82 11.87
N TYR A 12 -25.07 8.62 12.32
CA TYR A 12 -24.25 7.42 12.14
C TYR A 12 -24.09 7.04 10.67
N ILE A 13 -25.18 7.03 9.89
CA ILE A 13 -25.14 6.75 8.45
C ILE A 13 -24.30 7.82 7.72
N ALA A 14 -24.46 9.10 8.08
CA ALA A 14 -23.66 10.18 7.51
C ALA A 14 -22.17 10.01 7.82
N ALA A 15 -21.81 9.63 9.05
CA ALA A 15 -20.43 9.34 9.43
C ALA A 15 -19.85 8.16 8.63
N LEU A 16 -20.62 7.08 8.45
CA LEU A 16 -20.20 5.95 7.61
C LEU A 16 -20.03 6.36 6.14
N ALA A 17 -20.95 7.17 5.61
CA ALA A 17 -20.85 7.69 4.24
C ALA A 17 -19.60 8.56 4.05
N VAL A 18 -19.28 9.44 5.03
CA VAL A 18 -18.05 10.24 5.01
C VAL A 18 -16.80 9.36 5.02
N LEU A 19 -16.77 8.30 5.83
CA LEU A 19 -15.64 7.35 5.85
C LEU A 19 -15.48 6.62 4.51
N LEU A 20 -16.57 6.15 3.91
CA LEU A 20 -16.55 5.45 2.62
C LEU A 20 -16.15 6.38 1.46
N ILE A 21 -16.58 7.64 1.48
CA ILE A 21 -16.18 8.64 0.47
C ILE A 21 -14.72 9.06 0.68
N GLY A 22 -14.28 9.16 1.94
CA GLY A 22 -12.92 9.57 2.33
C GLY A 22 -11.83 8.59 1.88
N GLN A 23 -12.14 7.30 1.73
CA GLN A 23 -11.20 6.30 1.18
C GLN A 23 -10.81 6.59 -0.28
N ASN A 24 -11.68 7.26 -1.03
CA ASN A 24 -11.43 7.67 -2.42
C ASN A 24 -11.02 9.14 -2.54
N TRP A 25 -10.83 9.86 -1.42
CA TRP A 25 -10.27 11.19 -1.51
C TRP A 25 -8.85 11.08 -2.07
N PRO A 26 -8.52 11.82 -3.14
CA PRO A 26 -7.14 11.96 -3.51
C PRO A 26 -6.46 12.56 -2.29
N THR A 27 -5.66 11.75 -1.58
CA THR A 27 -4.71 12.26 -0.60
C THR A 27 -3.93 13.30 -1.36
N GLY A 28 -4.26 14.57 -1.10
CA GLY A 28 -3.82 15.69 -1.90
C GLY A 28 -2.34 15.50 -2.17
N ALA A 29 -1.97 15.53 -3.45
CA ALA A 29 -0.59 15.41 -3.89
C ALA A 29 0.24 16.22 -2.90
N ILE A 30 0.98 15.52 -2.04
CA ILE A 30 1.98 16.16 -1.20
C ILE A 30 2.83 16.83 -2.25
N SER A 31 2.77 18.16 -2.32
CA SER A 31 3.54 18.90 -3.30
C SER A 31 4.96 18.38 -3.12
N PRO A 32 5.61 17.85 -4.18
CA PRO A 32 6.95 17.33 -4.02
C PRO A 32 7.76 18.44 -3.35
N PRO A 33 8.58 18.11 -2.33
CA PRO A 33 9.47 19.10 -1.76
C PRO A 33 10.18 19.79 -2.93
N GLY A 34 10.13 21.12 -2.95
CA GLY A 34 10.78 21.91 -4.02
C GLY A 34 12.24 21.44 -4.19
N PRO A 35 12.83 21.58 -5.39
CA PRO A 35 14.08 20.93 -5.74
C PRO A 35 15.10 21.15 -4.62
N ALA A 36 15.43 20.06 -3.92
CA ALA A 36 16.46 20.08 -2.90
C ALA A 36 17.78 20.30 -3.64
N SER A 37 18.25 21.54 -3.61
CA SER A 37 19.43 21.96 -4.33
C SER A 37 20.67 21.71 -3.47
N SER A 38 21.20 20.48 -3.55
CA SER A 38 22.65 20.28 -3.50
C SER A 38 23.08 19.01 -4.25
N PRO A 39 24.22 19.02 -4.98
CA PRO A 39 24.68 17.89 -5.82
C PRO A 39 25.12 16.64 -5.04
N ASP A 40 25.10 16.68 -3.71
CA ASP A 40 25.54 15.59 -2.81
C ASP A 40 24.35 14.86 -2.13
N GLU A 41 23.10 15.27 -2.34
CA GLU A 41 21.91 14.59 -1.78
C GLU A 41 21.46 13.34 -2.57
N ASP A 42 22.13 13.01 -3.67
CA ASP A 42 21.71 12.02 -4.68
C ASP A 42 21.88 10.53 -4.28
N PHE A 43 22.08 10.19 -3.01
CA PHE A 43 22.33 8.80 -2.60
C PHE A 43 21.50 8.30 -1.41
N ILE A 44 20.27 8.82 -1.24
CA ILE A 44 19.33 8.18 -0.32
C ILE A 44 18.78 6.92 -0.99
N ARG A 45 19.19 5.75 -0.45
CA ARG A 45 18.63 4.45 -0.84
C ARG A 45 17.39 4.14 -0.01
N ILE A 46 16.31 3.73 -0.67
CA ILE A 46 15.04 3.41 0.00
C ILE A 46 14.70 1.94 -0.21
N SER A 47 14.29 1.26 0.87
CA SER A 47 13.68 -0.07 0.77
C SER A 47 12.21 0.05 1.16
N VAL A 48 11.32 -0.23 0.21
CA VAL A 48 9.87 -0.26 0.44
C VAL A 48 9.46 -1.68 0.80
N ILE A 49 9.07 -1.90 2.05
CA ILE A 49 8.61 -3.22 2.52
C ILE A 49 7.09 -3.24 2.50
N VAL A 50 6.51 -4.17 1.74
CA VAL A 50 5.06 -4.37 1.63
C VAL A 50 4.73 -5.71 2.26
N ALA A 51 4.00 -5.72 3.37
CA ALA A 51 3.39 -6.93 3.90
C ALA A 51 2.05 -7.16 3.22
N ALA A 52 1.81 -8.37 2.71
CA ALA A 52 0.59 -8.72 2.01
C ALA A 52 0.12 -10.14 2.40
N ARG A 53 -1.19 -10.29 2.63
CA ARG A 53 -1.84 -11.58 2.86
C ARG A 53 -3.19 -11.57 2.16
N ASN A 54 -3.35 -12.46 1.18
CA ASN A 54 -4.58 -12.58 0.39
C ASN A 54 -4.98 -11.26 -0.32
N GLU A 55 -4.04 -10.67 -1.04
CA GLU A 55 -4.19 -9.37 -1.69
C GLU A 55 -4.21 -9.49 -3.22
N ALA A 56 -4.66 -10.63 -3.78
CA ALA A 56 -4.63 -10.87 -5.23
C ALA A 56 -5.34 -9.78 -6.05
N GLU A 57 -6.40 -9.18 -5.49
CA GLU A 57 -7.16 -8.10 -6.16
C GLU A 57 -6.43 -6.75 -6.12
N ASN A 58 -5.68 -6.46 -5.04
CA ASN A 58 -5.07 -5.15 -4.80
C ASN A 58 -3.61 -5.06 -5.28
N LEU A 59 -2.88 -6.18 -5.29
CA LEU A 59 -1.47 -6.25 -5.71
C LEU A 59 -1.21 -5.65 -7.10
N PRO A 60 -2.02 -5.89 -8.15
CA PRO A 60 -1.80 -5.26 -9.46
C PRO A 60 -1.76 -3.74 -9.41
N GLN A 61 -2.72 -3.13 -8.71
CA GLN A 61 -2.79 -1.67 -8.60
C GLN A 61 -1.61 -1.11 -7.81
N LEU A 62 -1.25 -1.77 -6.71
CA LEU A 62 -0.10 -1.39 -5.90
C LEU A 62 1.22 -1.47 -6.68
N LEU A 63 1.48 -2.59 -7.34
CA LEU A 63 2.72 -2.81 -8.10
C LEU A 63 2.83 -1.83 -9.28
N ALA A 64 1.71 -1.55 -9.97
CA ALA A 64 1.68 -0.53 -11.02
C ALA A 64 1.95 0.88 -10.47
N GLY A 65 1.48 1.20 -9.25
CA GLY A 65 1.77 2.46 -8.57
C GLY A 65 3.24 2.58 -8.18
N LEU A 66 3.83 1.52 -7.63
CA LEU A 66 5.25 1.46 -7.27
C LEU A 66 6.14 1.59 -8.51
N GLN A 67 5.80 0.96 -9.63
CA GLN A 67 6.55 1.10 -10.87
C GLN A 67 6.52 2.54 -11.44
N LYS A 68 5.52 3.35 -11.08
CA LYS A 68 5.31 4.72 -11.59
C LYS A 68 5.76 5.82 -10.61
N GLN A 69 6.49 5.48 -9.55
CA GLN A 69 7.02 6.49 -8.62
C GLN A 69 7.97 7.46 -9.35
N ASP A 70 7.94 8.72 -8.94
CA ASP A 70 8.79 9.81 -9.44
C ASP A 70 10.04 10.05 -8.59
N PHE A 71 10.36 9.13 -7.67
CA PHE A 71 11.58 9.16 -6.88
C PHE A 71 12.81 8.90 -7.76
N SER A 72 13.73 9.85 -7.77
CA SER A 72 14.94 9.82 -8.61
C SER A 72 16.11 9.01 -8.01
N GLY A 73 16.03 8.62 -6.73
CA GLY A 73 17.05 7.82 -6.06
C GLY A 73 16.91 6.31 -6.29
N ASP A 74 17.88 5.53 -5.80
CA ASP A 74 17.83 4.06 -5.85
C ASP A 74 16.83 3.52 -4.82
N TYR A 75 15.85 2.74 -5.27
CA TYR A 75 14.94 2.05 -4.36
C TYR A 75 14.65 0.61 -4.77
N GLU A 76 14.41 -0.22 -3.77
CA GLU A 76 13.94 -1.60 -3.92
C GLU A 76 12.56 -1.78 -3.30
N VAL A 77 11.84 -2.79 -3.79
CA VAL A 77 10.56 -3.22 -3.19
C VAL A 77 10.72 -4.64 -2.68
N ILE A 78 10.43 -4.85 -1.40
CA ILE A 78 10.41 -6.16 -0.76
C ILE A 78 8.95 -6.50 -0.45
N LEU A 79 8.35 -7.36 -1.28
CA LEU A 79 6.99 -7.86 -1.05
C LEU A 79 7.05 -9.12 -0.17
N VAL A 80 6.44 -9.05 1.00
CA VAL A 80 6.39 -10.11 1.99
C VAL A 80 5.00 -10.73 1.98
N LEU A 81 4.88 -11.94 1.44
CA LEU A 81 3.65 -12.71 1.38
C LEU A 81 3.50 -13.56 2.65
N ASP A 82 2.53 -13.25 3.50
CA ASP A 82 2.24 -14.02 4.72
C ASP A 82 1.16 -15.08 4.47
N ARG A 83 1.59 -16.33 4.24
CA ARG A 83 0.72 -17.52 4.15
C ARG A 83 -0.55 -17.28 3.32
N CYS A 84 -0.38 -16.71 2.13
CA CYS A 84 -1.49 -16.47 1.22
C CYS A 84 -2.10 -17.81 0.79
N THR A 85 -3.43 -17.84 0.72
CA THR A 85 -4.24 -18.99 0.28
C THR A 85 -5.00 -18.70 -1.00
N ASP A 86 -4.86 -17.49 -1.54
CA ASP A 86 -5.48 -17.03 -2.79
C ASP A 86 -4.46 -17.01 -3.95
N GLY A 87 -4.81 -16.33 -5.05
CA GLY A 87 -3.93 -16.16 -6.21
C GLY A 87 -2.74 -15.22 -6.00
N SER A 88 -2.53 -14.63 -4.82
CA SER A 88 -1.49 -13.61 -4.59
C SER A 88 -0.11 -14.11 -4.98
N GLN A 89 0.27 -15.33 -4.55
CA GLN A 89 1.61 -15.87 -4.81
C GLN A 89 1.89 -16.06 -6.29
N ALA A 90 0.92 -16.59 -7.04
CA ALA A 90 1.06 -16.79 -8.48
C ALA A 90 1.19 -15.46 -9.22
N LEU A 91 0.37 -14.48 -8.83
CA LEU A 91 0.34 -13.16 -9.45
C LEU A 91 1.69 -12.44 -9.41
N VAL A 92 2.41 -12.51 -8.28
CA VAL A 92 3.68 -11.76 -8.17
C VAL A 92 4.82 -12.38 -8.98
N GLN A 93 4.74 -13.66 -9.31
CA GLN A 93 5.78 -14.31 -10.14
C GLN A 93 5.85 -13.66 -11.53
N ASP A 94 4.71 -13.24 -12.07
CA ASP A 94 4.63 -12.55 -13.36
C ASP A 94 5.19 -11.12 -13.30
N TYR A 95 5.10 -10.44 -12.15
CA TYR A 95 5.59 -9.07 -11.97
C TYR A 95 7.10 -8.97 -11.71
N ALA A 96 7.73 -10.03 -11.20
CA ALA A 96 9.17 -10.05 -10.93
C ALA A 96 10.05 -9.90 -12.20
N ALA A 97 9.46 -10.03 -13.39
CA ALA A 97 10.16 -9.87 -14.67
C ALA A 97 10.21 -8.41 -15.19
N GLY A 98 9.59 -7.45 -14.49
CA GLY A 98 9.50 -6.05 -14.90
C GLY A 98 10.73 -5.19 -14.61
N THR A 99 10.61 -3.88 -14.82
CA THR A 99 11.65 -2.87 -14.53
C THR A 99 11.82 -2.56 -13.04
N LEU A 100 10.89 -3.03 -12.20
CA LEU A 100 10.91 -2.82 -10.76
C LEU A 100 11.91 -3.79 -10.11
N ARG A 101 12.79 -3.29 -9.24
CA ARG A 101 13.62 -4.12 -8.35
C ARG A 101 12.76 -4.76 -7.26
N LEU A 102 12.00 -5.78 -7.64
CA LEU A 102 11.07 -6.48 -6.78
C LEU A 102 11.71 -7.75 -6.22
N ARG A 103 11.81 -7.83 -4.90
CA ARG A 103 12.16 -9.04 -4.16
C ARG A 103 10.92 -9.58 -3.46
N VAL A 104 10.57 -10.83 -3.72
CA VAL A 104 9.44 -11.50 -3.07
C VAL A 104 9.96 -12.40 -1.96
N LEU A 105 9.41 -12.25 -0.76
CA LEU A 105 9.66 -13.10 0.41
C LEU A 105 8.37 -13.79 0.80
N GLN A 106 8.42 -15.09 1.08
CA GLN A 106 7.28 -15.85 1.59
C GLN A 106 7.52 -16.20 3.05
N ILE A 107 6.56 -15.87 3.91
CA ILE A 107 6.53 -16.32 5.29
C ILE A 107 5.72 -17.62 5.32
N ALA A 108 6.37 -18.71 5.71
CA ALA A 108 5.74 -20.01 5.86
C ALA A 108 5.11 -20.19 7.25
N GLU A 109 5.82 -19.73 8.30
CA GLU A 109 5.43 -19.94 9.68
C GLU A 109 5.67 -18.67 10.50
N THR A 110 4.83 -18.47 11.52
CA THR A 110 5.04 -17.44 12.53
C THR A 110 5.95 -18.03 13.60
N PRO A 111 7.03 -17.33 14.03
CA PRO A 111 7.83 -17.80 15.15
C PRO A 111 6.96 -18.09 16.38
N PRO A 112 7.35 -19.06 17.22
CA PRO A 112 6.68 -19.24 18.50
C PRO A 112 6.61 -17.90 19.24
N ASN A 113 5.58 -17.73 20.09
CA ASN A 113 5.39 -16.55 20.94
C ASN A 113 5.26 -15.20 20.23
N TRP A 114 4.95 -15.20 18.92
CA TRP A 114 4.48 -14.04 18.17
C TRP A 114 2.99 -14.25 17.82
N SER A 115 2.18 -13.19 17.87
CA SER A 115 0.71 -13.22 17.66
C SER A 115 0.31 -12.66 16.30
#